data_AF-A0AAU8C1A0-F1
#
_entry.id   AF-A0AAU8C1A0-F1
#
_cell.length_a   1.000
_cell.length_b   1.000
_cell.length_c   1.000
_cell.angle_alpha   90.00
_cell.angle_beta   90.00
_cell.angle_gamma   90.00
#
_symmetry.space_group_name_H-M   'P 1'
#
loop_
_entity.id
_entity.type
_entity.pdbx_description
1 polymer ?
#
loop_
_entity_poly.entity_id
_entity_poly.type
_entity_poly.pdbx_seq_one_letter_code
_entity_poly.pdbx_strand_id
1 'polypeptide(L)'
;MIRNLQRLIERQIQKAKLQGQLKGLEGEGKPLPDRSADAFVDAGEAAGFRIMAQAGVVPEEIELKKKMAAHQSHLATLANGPERKEAMAELARLELRYNIAREARQKFMRR
;
A
#
# COMPACT_ATOMS: atom_id res chain seq x y z
N MET A 1 -32.83 -5.31 -20.26
CA MET A 1 -32.25 -5.06 -18.91
C MET A 1 -31.22 -3.93 -18.88
N ILE A 2 -30.26 -3.84 -19.83
CA ILE A 2 -29.17 -2.84 -19.80
C ILE A 2 -29.65 -1.37 -19.86
N ARG A 3 -30.70 -1.05 -20.64
CA ARG A 3 -31.23 0.32 -20.78
C ARG A 3 -31.81 0.93 -19.49
N ASN A 4 -32.38 0.12 -18.61
CA ASN A 4 -32.92 0.62 -17.34
C ASN A 4 -31.80 0.96 -16.35
N LEU A 5 -30.74 0.14 -16.32
CA LEU A 5 -29.54 0.41 -15.53
C LEU A 5 -28.84 1.70 -15.99
N GLN A 6 -28.69 1.90 -17.31
CA GLN A 6 -28.13 3.14 -17.86
C GLN A 6 -28.92 4.38 -17.42
N ARG A 7 -30.25 4.32 -17.42
CA ARG A 7 -31.11 5.43 -16.95
C ARG A 7 -30.94 5.71 -15.45
N LEU A 8 -30.74 4.68 -14.63
CA LEU A 8 -30.47 4.83 -13.20
C LEU A 8 -29.10 5.47 -12.95
N ILE A 9 -28.07 5.00 -13.68
CA ILE A 9 -26.72 5.55 -13.62
C ILE A 9 -26.74 7.03 -14.01
N GLU A 10 -27.37 7.38 -15.14
CA GLU A 10 -27.44 8.78 -15.61
C GLU A 10 -28.15 9.68 -14.59
N ARG A 11 -29.28 9.22 -14.01
CA ARG A 11 -29.96 9.97 -12.95
C ARG A 11 -29.07 10.23 -11.74
N GLN A 12 -28.26 9.25 -11.34
CA GLN A 12 -27.35 9.40 -10.21
C GLN A 12 -26.22 10.38 -10.52
N ILE A 13 -25.65 10.34 -11.72
CA ILE A 13 -24.63 11.29 -12.18
C ILE A 13 -25.18 12.71 -12.19
N GLN A 14 -26.39 12.91 -12.74
CA GLN A 14 -27.03 14.24 -12.79
C GLN A 14 -27.32 14.78 -11.40
N LYS A 15 -27.80 13.94 -10.47
CA LYS A 15 -27.99 14.33 -9.07
C LYS A 15 -26.68 14.80 -8.43
N ALA A 16 -25.59 14.06 -8.58
CA ALA A 16 -24.28 14.43 -8.04
C ALA A 16 -23.75 15.75 -8.63
N LYS A 17 -23.95 15.98 -9.94
CA LYS A 17 -23.62 17.25 -10.61
C LYS A 17 -24.39 18.44 -10.01
N LEU A 18 -25.71 18.31 -9.87
CA LEU A 18 -26.56 19.36 -9.32
C LEU A 18 -26.23 19.69 -7.86
N GLN A 19 -25.82 18.67 -7.10
CA GLN A 19 -25.37 18.83 -5.71
C GLN A 19 -23.94 19.37 -5.59
N GLY A 20 -23.26 19.64 -6.72
CA GLY A 20 -21.89 20.15 -6.73
C GLY A 20 -20.83 19.13 -6.30
N GLN A 21 -21.19 17.85 -6.11
CA GLN A 21 -20.27 16.81 -5.62
C GLN A 21 -19.14 16.49 -6.60
N LEU A 22 -19.25 16.93 -7.85
CA LEU A 22 -18.24 16.73 -8.90
C LEU A 22 -17.39 17.99 -9.17
N LYS A 23 -17.49 19.01 -8.31
CA LYS A 23 -16.72 20.27 -8.38
C LYS A 23 -15.92 20.47 -7.09
N GLY A 24 -14.80 21.18 -7.19
CA GLY A 24 -13.84 21.38 -6.10
C GLY A 24 -13.13 20.11 -5.66
N LEU A 25 -13.01 19.09 -6.53
CA LEU A 25 -12.38 17.83 -6.14
C LEU A 25 -10.88 17.99 -5.95
N GLU A 26 -10.31 17.15 -5.09
CA GLU A 26 -8.86 17.12 -4.90
C GLU A 26 -8.16 16.80 -6.23
N GLY A 27 -7.36 17.74 -6.72
CA GLY A 27 -6.67 17.61 -8.01
C GLY A 27 -7.44 18.16 -9.22
N GLU A 28 -8.61 18.80 -9.04
CA GLU A 28 -9.32 19.44 -10.14
C GLU A 28 -8.46 20.51 -10.83
N GLY A 29 -8.36 20.44 -12.16
CA GLY A 29 -7.53 21.33 -12.97
C GLY A 29 -6.03 21.07 -12.92
N LYS A 30 -5.57 20.11 -12.10
CA LYS A 30 -4.16 19.72 -12.03
C LYS A 30 -3.85 18.58 -13.01
N PRO A 31 -2.61 18.48 -13.52
CA PRO A 31 -2.20 17.33 -14.31
C PRO A 31 -2.37 16.05 -13.48
N LEU A 32 -2.64 14.94 -14.18
CA LEU A 32 -2.68 13.63 -13.54
C LEU A 32 -1.32 13.34 -12.87
N PRO A 33 -1.31 12.77 -11.66
CA PRO A 33 -0.08 12.42 -10.98
C PRO A 33 0.70 11.39 -11.81
N ASP A 34 2.03 11.49 -11.80
CA ASP A 34 2.89 10.49 -12.43
C ASP A 34 2.72 9.14 -11.72
N ARG A 35 2.41 8.12 -12.52
CA ARG A 35 2.17 6.73 -12.09
C ARG A 35 2.97 5.74 -12.92
N SER A 36 4.11 6.18 -13.48
CA SER A 36 5.04 5.32 -14.21
C SER A 36 5.46 4.07 -13.43
N ALA A 37 5.51 4.14 -12.10
CA ALA A 37 5.79 2.99 -11.22
C ALA A 37 4.67 1.92 -11.20
N ASP A 38 3.42 2.30 -11.47
CA ASP A 38 2.27 1.39 -11.52
C ASP A 38 2.17 0.67 -12.89
N ALA A 39 2.97 1.07 -13.89
CA ALA A 39 2.83 0.61 -15.28
C ALA A 39 3.06 -0.91 -15.45
N PHE A 40 3.77 -1.54 -14.51
CA PHE A 40 4.09 -2.98 -14.52
C PHE A 40 3.23 -3.79 -13.55
N VAL A 41 2.22 -3.16 -12.92
CA VAL A 41 1.33 -3.78 -11.93
C VAL A 41 -0.06 -3.90 -12.55
N ASP A 42 -0.80 -4.96 -12.20
CA ASP A 42 -2.19 -5.07 -12.62
C ASP A 42 -3.01 -3.85 -12.16
N ALA A 43 -3.95 -3.39 -12.98
CA ALA A 43 -4.72 -2.17 -12.71
C ALA A 43 -5.55 -2.27 -11.42
N GLY A 44 -6.05 -3.47 -11.09
CA GLY A 44 -6.76 -3.76 -9.86
C GLY A 44 -5.84 -3.72 -8.64
N GLU A 45 -4.65 -4.32 -8.76
CA GLU A 45 -3.64 -4.31 -7.70
C GLU A 45 -3.12 -2.88 -7.43
N ALA A 46 -2.80 -2.11 -8.48
CA ALA A 46 -2.41 -0.71 -8.35
C ALA A 46 -3.52 0.14 -7.70
N ALA A 47 -4.79 -0.10 -8.04
CA ALA A 47 -5.91 0.56 -7.37
C ALA A 47 -6.03 0.18 -5.89
N GLY A 48 -5.86 -1.10 -5.56
CA GLY A 48 -5.86 -1.59 -4.18
C GLY A 48 -4.76 -0.93 -3.34
N PHE A 49 -3.54 -0.84 -3.86
CA PHE A 49 -2.44 -0.14 -3.17
C PHE A 49 -2.70 1.34 -2.97
N ARG A 50 -3.31 2.01 -3.94
CA ARG A 50 -3.68 3.43 -3.79
C ARG A 50 -4.72 3.61 -2.68
N ILE A 51 -5.75 2.77 -2.63
CA ILE A 51 -6.77 2.82 -1.58
C ILE A 51 -6.13 2.61 -0.20
N MET A 52 -5.25 1.62 -0.06
CA MET A 52 -4.54 1.36 1.19
C MET A 52 -3.64 2.53 1.58
N ALA A 53 -2.85 3.08 0.65
CA ALA A 53 -1.97 4.21 0.90
C ALA A 53 -2.75 5.49 1.30
N GLN A 54 -3.88 5.76 0.64
CA GLN A 54 -4.77 6.88 0.98
C GLN A 54 -5.44 6.70 2.35
N ALA A 55 -5.72 5.45 2.75
CA ALA A 55 -6.23 5.13 4.08
C ALA A 55 -5.14 5.14 5.17
N GLY A 56 -3.87 5.42 4.82
CA GLY A 56 -2.73 5.37 5.73
C GLY A 56 -2.35 3.94 6.16
N VAL A 57 -2.91 2.92 5.51
CA VAL A 57 -2.63 1.52 5.80
C VAL A 57 -1.40 1.09 5.01
N VAL A 58 -0.33 0.79 5.73
CA VAL A 58 0.92 0.29 5.17
C VAL A 58 0.96 -1.23 5.34
N PRO A 59 1.28 -2.01 4.30
CA PRO A 59 1.43 -3.46 4.44
C PRO A 59 2.46 -3.83 5.51
N GLU A 60 2.20 -4.90 6.28
CA GLU A 60 3.05 -5.33 7.41
C GLU A 60 4.51 -5.54 6.96
N GLU A 61 4.74 -6.01 5.73
CA GLU A 61 6.09 -6.23 5.21
C GLU A 61 6.92 -4.95 5.11
N ILE A 62 6.29 -3.80 4.85
CA ILE A 62 6.99 -2.52 4.73
C ILE A 62 7.41 -2.01 6.11
N GLU A 63 6.55 -2.18 7.13
CA GLU A 63 6.90 -1.84 8.51
C GLU A 63 8.03 -2.74 9.05
N LEU A 64 7.95 -4.04 8.80
CA LEU A 64 8.99 -4.99 9.18
C LEU A 64 10.32 -4.67 8.50
N LYS A 65 10.31 -4.29 7.22
CA LYS A 65 11.51 -3.87 6.49
C LYS A 65 12.15 -2.61 7.11
N LYS A 66 11.34 -1.63 7.54
CA LYS A 66 11.85 -0.44 8.26
C LYS A 66 12.50 -0.84 9.60
N LYS A 67 11.84 -1.73 10.37
CA LYS A 67 12.38 -2.24 11.64
C LYS A 67 13.70 -2.99 11.44
N MET A 68 13.79 -3.82 10.40
CA MET A 68 15.04 -4.51 10.04
C MET A 68 16.17 -3.52 9.71
N ALA A 69 15.91 -2.49 8.90
CA ALA A 69 16.91 -1.48 8.55
C ALA A 69 17.41 -0.70 9.77
N ALA A 70 16.50 -0.35 10.69
CA ALA A 70 16.85 0.28 11.97
C ALA A 70 17.70 -0.67 12.84
N HIS A 71 17.31 -1.94 12.95
CA HIS A 71 18.08 -2.94 13.70
C HIS A 71 19.46 -3.19 13.12
N GLN A 72 19.60 -3.27 11.79
CA GLN A 72 20.90 -3.41 11.12
C GLN A 72 21.81 -2.21 11.41
N SER A 73 21.25 -1.00 11.40
CA SER A 73 21.97 0.23 11.75
C SER A 73 22.44 0.19 13.21
N HIS A 74 21.59 -0.26 14.14
CA HIS A 74 21.96 -0.45 15.53
C HIS A 74 23.07 -1.51 15.69
N LEU A 75 22.95 -2.65 15.00
CA LEU A 75 23.95 -3.72 14.99
C LEU A 75 25.33 -3.24 14.50
N ALA A 76 25.37 -2.30 13.57
CA ALA A 76 26.62 -1.71 13.08
C ALA A 76 27.34 -0.86 14.15
N THR A 77 26.61 -0.34 15.15
CA THR A 77 27.18 0.45 16.26
C THR A 77 27.69 -0.39 17.42
N LEU A 78 27.32 -1.68 17.49
CA LEU A 78 27.64 -2.57 18.60
C LEU A 78 28.99 -3.28 18.40
N ALA A 79 29.83 -3.24 19.44
CA ALA A 79 31.07 -4.01 19.51
C ALA A 79 30.79 -5.53 19.65
N ASN A 80 31.80 -6.36 19.37
CA ASN A 80 31.67 -7.80 19.53
C ASN A 80 31.47 -8.16 21.01
N GLY A 81 30.33 -8.75 21.34
CA GLY A 81 29.92 -9.06 22.71
C GLY A 81 28.56 -9.76 22.80
N PRO A 82 28.07 -10.03 24.02
CA PRO A 82 26.75 -10.65 24.23
C PRO A 82 25.61 -9.80 23.63
N GLU A 83 25.69 -8.47 23.76
CA GLU A 83 24.73 -7.51 23.21
C GLU A 83 24.59 -7.62 21.67
N ARG A 84 25.71 -7.86 20.97
CA ARG A 84 25.71 -8.10 19.53
C ARG A 84 24.98 -9.40 19.17
N LYS A 85 25.16 -10.46 19.96
CA LYS A 85 24.46 -11.74 19.74
C LYS A 85 22.96 -11.60 19.92
N GLU A 86 22.52 -10.87 20.93
CA GLU A 86 21.10 -10.58 21.17
C GLU A 86 20.50 -9.75 20.03
N ALA A 87 21.20 -8.70 19.59
CA ALA A 87 20.76 -7.89 18.46
C ALA A 87 20.68 -8.70 17.14
N MET A 88 21.56 -9.68 16.92
CA MET A 88 21.49 -10.60 15.78
C MET A 88 20.29 -11.56 15.89
N ALA A 89 19.98 -12.06 17.09
CA ALA A 89 18.81 -12.91 17.31
C ALA A 89 17.50 -12.15 17.01
N GLU A 90 17.39 -10.89 17.44
CA GLU A 90 16.23 -10.05 17.14
C GLU A 90 16.12 -9.73 15.64
N LEU A 91 17.24 -9.49 14.95
CA LEU A 91 17.24 -9.32 13.50
C LEU A 91 16.72 -10.58 12.79
N ALA A 92 17.15 -11.77 13.22
CA ALA A 92 16.67 -13.03 12.66
C ALA A 92 15.16 -13.26 12.90
N ARG A 93 14.63 -12.86 14.05
CA ARG A 93 13.17 -12.88 14.32
C ARG A 93 12.41 -11.94 13.38
N LEU A 94 12.93 -10.73 13.15
CA LEU A 94 12.32 -9.77 12.23
C LEU A 94 12.34 -10.26 10.78
N GLU A 95 13.43 -10.88 10.34
CA GLU A 95 13.56 -11.52 9.03
C GLU A 95 12.54 -12.65 8.84
N LEU A 96 12.37 -13.51 9.84
CA LEU A 96 11.38 -14.57 9.81
C LEU A 96 9.96 -14.00 9.64
N ARG A 97 9.60 -12.99 10.44
CA ARG A 97 8.29 -12.33 10.34
C ARG A 97 8.08 -11.68 8.97
N TYR A 98 9.10 -11.03 8.42
CA TYR A 98 9.04 -10.41 7.10
C TYR A 98 8.77 -11.45 6.01
N ASN A 99 9.43 -12.60 6.06
CA ASN A 99 9.22 -13.67 5.10
C ASN A 99 7.82 -14.27 5.19
N ILE A 100 7.29 -14.48 6.40
CA ILE A 100 5.90 -14.94 6.61
C ILE A 100 4.89 -13.95 6.01
N ALA A 101 5.05 -12.65 6.30
CA ALA A 101 4.16 -11.61 5.77
C ALA A 101 4.23 -11.55 4.23
N ARG A 102 5.43 -11.62 3.67
CA ARG A 102 5.65 -11.64 2.22
C ARG A 102 5.03 -12.86 1.54
N GLU A 103 5.17 -14.05 2.12
CA GLU A 103 4.53 -15.27 1.60
C GLU A 103 3.01 -15.21 1.68
N ALA A 104 2.45 -14.70 2.78
CA ALA A 104 1.02 -14.51 2.93
C ALA A 104 0.47 -13.58 1.83
N ARG A 105 1.17 -12.47 1.55
CA ARG A 105 0.85 -11.58 0.44
C ARG A 105 0.94 -12.27 -0.91
N GLN A 106 2.02 -13.00 -1.18
CA GLN A 106 2.18 -13.69 -2.47
C GLN A 106 1.08 -14.74 -2.69
N LYS A 107 0.66 -15.45 -1.65
CA LYS A 107 -0.47 -16.40 -1.71
C LYS A 107 -1.80 -15.68 -1.95
N PHE A 108 -2.02 -14.53 -1.33
CA PHE A 108 -3.21 -13.71 -1.57
C PHE A 108 -3.30 -13.23 -3.02
N MET A 109 -2.19 -12.72 -3.58
CA MET A 109 -2.15 -12.19 -4.94
C MET A 109 -2.16 -13.24 -6.06
N ARG A 110 -1.93 -14.53 -5.74
CA ARG A 110 -2.00 -15.63 -6.71
C ARG A 110 -3.41 -16.23 -6.85
N ARG A 111 -4.38 -15.81 -6.02
CA ARG A 111 -5.77 -16.26 -6.07
C ARG A 111 -6.62 -15.30 -6.91
#